data_AF-B4QVG1-F1
#
_entry.id   AF-B4QVG1-F1
#
_cell.length_a   1.000
_cell.length_b   1.000
_cell.length_c   1.000
_cell.angle_alpha   90.00
_cell.angle_beta   90.00
_cell.angle_gamma   90.00
#
_symmetry.space_group_name_H-M   'P 1'
#
loop_
_entity.id
_entity.type
_entity.pdbx_description
1 polymer ?
#
loop_
_entity_poly.entity_id
_entity_poly.type
_entity_poly.pdbx_seq_one_letter_code
_entity_poly.pdbx_strand_id
1 'polypeptide(L)'
;MEDLELFLVDSLKALSFQGHCQNQDNLSRALDAGIECPDIREVVHWLAHELHILRKTDERVTNKEFNKEFSFELSLLLTELGCPYRDLVQGAIEERFKSRMSLVQLLEYLTSELMTTKMVLKAQPVGPPCKRSKMDTNVQQVVENLAKDLQLAEVPKNINTKMLFEKISPRLEQAIKQTNPQVLSEPLLKLKKPLTDAQWQVLETLHRELEAEYNLRRQMMSTRLEATVQSFQWSESMRQRSNEIMDRFNRKMRELEQFTVGGKQTDLVALLAARSDLAIIEKTSSANVRKIRLPNTKACDWSGTRSRRQGQ
;
A
#
# COMPACT_ATOMS: atom_id res chain seq x y z
N MET A 1 -25.27 -11.44 -10.26
CA MET A 1 -26.11 -10.25 -9.97
C MET A 1 -26.70 -10.40 -8.57
N GLU A 2 -27.31 -11.55 -8.27
CA GLU A 2 -27.75 -11.91 -6.91
C GLU A 2 -26.63 -11.81 -5.85
N ASP A 3 -25.42 -12.30 -6.16
CA ASP A 3 -24.27 -12.18 -5.24
C ASP A 3 -23.88 -10.73 -4.92
N LEU A 4 -24.03 -9.82 -5.90
CA LEU A 4 -23.69 -8.41 -5.76
C LEU A 4 -24.74 -7.68 -4.94
N GLU A 5 -26.01 -8.04 -5.09
CA GLU A 5 -27.11 -7.53 -4.25
C GLU A 5 -26.96 -7.96 -2.79
N LEU A 6 -26.53 -9.21 -2.55
CA LEU A 6 -26.23 -9.69 -1.21
C LEU A 6 -25.08 -8.89 -0.57
N PHE A 7 -24.01 -8.64 -1.33
CA PHE A 7 -22.89 -7.80 -0.88
C PHE A 7 -23.34 -6.36 -0.55
N LEU A 8 -24.22 -5.78 -1.37
CA LEU A 8 -24.77 -4.45 -1.10
C LEU A 8 -25.60 -4.43 0.19
N VAL A 9 -26.42 -5.45 0.44
CA VAL A 9 -27.19 -5.57 1.68
C VAL A 9 -26.28 -5.67 2.89
N ASP A 10 -25.25 -6.52 2.83
CA ASP A 10 -24.28 -6.65 3.92
C ASP A 10 -23.51 -5.35 4.14
N SER A 11 -23.21 -4.64 3.06
CA SER A 11 -22.55 -3.34 3.11
C SER A 11 -23.40 -2.26 3.77
N LEU A 12 -24.69 -2.20 3.43
CA LEU A 12 -25.64 -1.27 4.06
C LEU A 12 -25.83 -1.59 5.55
N LYS A 13 -25.88 -2.87 5.93
CA LYS A 13 -25.92 -3.30 7.34
C LYS A 13 -24.66 -2.88 8.10
N ALA A 14 -23.48 -3.11 7.52
CA ALA A 14 -22.21 -2.70 8.11
C ALA A 14 -22.11 -1.18 8.31
N LEU A 15 -22.71 -0.40 7.41
CA LEU A 15 -22.78 1.05 7.47
C LEU A 15 -23.87 1.57 8.42
N SER A 16 -24.67 0.68 9.04
CA SER A 16 -25.79 0.99 9.95
C SER A 16 -26.96 1.73 9.29
N PHE A 17 -27.25 1.44 8.02
CA PHE A 17 -28.43 1.98 7.33
C PHE A 17 -29.73 1.39 7.89
N GLN A 18 -30.74 2.24 8.14
CA GLN A 18 -32.00 1.86 8.81
C GLN A 18 -33.25 1.84 7.91
N GLY A 19 -33.11 1.97 6.58
CA GLY A 19 -34.25 2.00 5.64
C GLY A 19 -34.79 0.62 5.23
N HIS A 20 -35.70 0.60 4.24
CA HIS A 20 -36.43 -0.62 3.82
C HIS A 20 -35.58 -1.64 3.04
N CYS A 21 -34.46 -1.22 2.44
CA CYS A 21 -33.53 -2.03 1.66
C CYS A 21 -32.52 -2.85 2.50
N GLN A 22 -32.97 -3.42 3.63
CA GLN A 22 -32.12 -4.24 4.52
C GLN A 22 -32.11 -5.74 4.18
N ASN A 23 -33.02 -6.18 3.31
CA ASN A 23 -33.13 -7.56 2.87
C ASN A 23 -32.92 -7.64 1.36
N GLN A 24 -32.35 -8.74 0.88
CA GLN A 24 -32.06 -8.96 -0.53
C GLN A 24 -33.33 -8.83 -1.38
N ASP A 25 -34.45 -9.44 -0.96
CA ASP A 25 -35.73 -9.37 -1.69
C ASP A 25 -36.31 -7.96 -1.77
N ASN A 26 -36.05 -7.11 -0.77
CA ASN A 26 -36.51 -5.73 -0.77
C ASN A 26 -35.65 -4.88 -1.70
N LEU A 27 -34.32 -5.03 -1.60
CA LEU A 27 -33.38 -4.32 -2.47
C LEU A 27 -33.58 -4.73 -3.93
N SER A 28 -33.77 -6.02 -4.21
CA SER A 28 -33.97 -6.53 -5.57
C SER A 28 -35.24 -5.96 -6.22
N ARG A 29 -36.36 -5.94 -5.48
CA ARG A 29 -37.62 -5.31 -5.93
C ARG A 29 -37.49 -3.80 -6.12
N ALA A 30 -36.76 -3.13 -5.23
CA ALA A 30 -36.52 -1.70 -5.34
C ALA A 30 -35.64 -1.36 -6.56
N LEU A 31 -34.64 -2.19 -6.87
CA LEU A 31 -33.80 -2.07 -8.07
C LEU A 31 -34.59 -2.32 -9.37
N ASP A 32 -35.54 -3.26 -9.36
CA ASP A 32 -36.44 -3.49 -10.51
C ASP A 32 -37.40 -2.32 -10.76
N ALA A 33 -37.84 -1.67 -9.68
CA ALA A 33 -38.69 -0.47 -9.76
C ALA A 33 -37.92 0.79 -10.21
N GLY A 34 -36.59 0.75 -10.23
CA GLY A 34 -35.73 1.83 -10.72
C GLY A 34 -35.52 2.98 -9.73
N ILE A 35 -34.88 4.06 -10.19
CA ILE A 35 -34.51 5.20 -9.32
C ILE A 35 -35.71 6.03 -8.83
N GLU A 36 -36.87 5.89 -9.46
CA GLU A 36 -38.11 6.53 -9.02
C GLU A 36 -38.66 5.87 -7.74
N CYS A 37 -38.24 4.64 -7.44
CA CYS A 37 -38.61 3.92 -6.24
C CYS A 37 -38.16 4.70 -4.99
N PRO A 38 -39.07 4.98 -4.03
CA PRO A 38 -38.73 5.73 -2.82
C PRO A 38 -37.63 5.05 -2.01
N ASP A 39 -37.60 3.71 -1.99
CA ASP A 39 -36.61 2.94 -1.23
C ASP A 39 -35.19 3.10 -1.80
N ILE A 40 -35.02 3.12 -3.12
CA ILE A 40 -33.71 3.38 -3.76
C ILE A 40 -33.28 4.83 -3.50
N ARG A 41 -34.20 5.79 -3.61
CA ARG A 41 -33.89 7.21 -3.35
C ARG A 41 -33.46 7.44 -1.92
N GLU A 42 -34.10 6.78 -0.96
CA GLU A 42 -33.72 6.86 0.44
C GLU A 42 -32.27 6.37 0.65
N VAL A 43 -31.91 5.22 0.07
CA VAL A 43 -30.55 4.68 0.16
C VAL A 43 -29.53 5.63 -0.46
N VAL A 44 -29.78 6.10 -1.70
CA VAL A 44 -28.87 7.00 -2.42
C VAL A 44 -28.72 8.33 -1.68
N HIS A 45 -29.82 8.92 -1.23
CA HIS A 45 -29.81 10.17 -0.48
C HIS A 45 -29.03 10.03 0.83
N TRP A 46 -29.24 8.93 1.57
CA TRP A 46 -28.52 8.66 2.81
C TRP A 46 -27.01 8.50 2.58
N LEU A 47 -26.61 7.70 1.59
CA LEU A 47 -25.19 7.50 1.26
C LEU A 47 -24.52 8.81 0.81
N ALA A 48 -25.18 9.57 -0.06
CA ALA A 48 -24.70 10.86 -0.54
C ALA A 48 -24.56 11.88 0.61
N HIS A 49 -25.54 11.93 1.51
CA HIS A 49 -25.53 12.83 2.66
C HIS A 49 -24.42 12.48 3.66
N GLU A 50 -24.24 11.21 3.99
CA GLU A 50 -23.13 10.75 4.84
C GLU A 50 -21.76 11.09 4.22
N LEU A 51 -21.61 10.87 2.90
CA LEU A 51 -20.39 11.23 2.18
C LEU A 51 -20.13 12.74 2.19
N HIS A 52 -21.16 13.55 1.98
CA HIS A 52 -21.07 15.01 2.04
C HIS A 52 -20.61 15.49 3.43
N ILE A 53 -21.19 14.96 4.51
CA ILE A 53 -20.79 15.31 5.88
C ILE A 53 -19.33 14.94 6.15
N LEU A 54 -18.91 13.73 5.76
CA LEU A 54 -17.59 13.21 6.10
C LEU A 54 -16.48 13.82 5.23
N ARG A 55 -16.73 14.05 3.93
CA ARG A 55 -15.75 14.59 2.99
C ARG A 55 -15.81 16.10 2.82
N LYS A 56 -16.90 16.75 3.26
CA LYS A 56 -17.16 18.18 3.06
C LYS A 56 -17.12 18.56 1.57
N THR A 57 -17.85 17.78 0.76
CA THR A 57 -17.99 18.05 -0.67
C THR A 57 -18.72 19.37 -0.90
N ASP A 58 -18.39 20.06 -1.99
CA ASP A 58 -19.09 21.29 -2.38
C ASP A 58 -20.49 20.96 -2.91
N GLU A 59 -20.63 19.85 -3.63
CA GLU A 59 -21.89 19.36 -4.16
C GLU A 59 -22.63 18.49 -3.14
N ARG A 60 -23.96 18.56 -3.15
CA ARG A 60 -24.83 17.78 -2.27
C ARG A 60 -26.16 17.47 -2.93
N VAL A 61 -26.71 16.31 -2.60
CA VAL A 61 -28.05 15.91 -3.03
C VAL A 61 -29.05 16.44 -2.00
N THR A 62 -29.75 17.53 -2.32
CA THR A 62 -30.71 18.18 -1.42
C THR A 62 -32.11 17.62 -1.59
N ASN A 63 -32.47 17.28 -2.83
CA ASN A 63 -33.82 16.84 -3.14
C ASN A 63 -34.04 15.38 -2.74
N LYS A 64 -35.22 15.10 -2.16
CA LYS A 64 -35.67 13.74 -1.80
C LYS A 64 -36.61 13.15 -2.86
N GLU A 65 -37.18 14.01 -3.69
CA GLU A 65 -38.04 13.61 -4.80
C GLU A 65 -37.20 13.46 -6.07
N PHE A 66 -37.57 12.48 -6.89
CA PHE A 66 -36.93 12.29 -8.18
C PHE A 66 -37.40 13.37 -9.13
N ASN A 67 -36.50 14.27 -9.48
CA ASN A 67 -36.68 15.26 -10.53
C ASN A 67 -35.35 15.42 -11.30
N LYS A 68 -35.35 16.30 -12.31
CA LYS A 68 -34.14 16.58 -13.10
C LYS A 68 -33.02 17.16 -12.24
N GLU A 69 -33.36 17.95 -11.22
CA GLU A 69 -32.40 18.54 -10.29
C GLU A 69 -31.71 17.48 -9.44
N PHE A 70 -32.45 16.49 -8.91
CA PHE A 70 -31.88 15.36 -8.16
C PHE A 70 -30.83 14.60 -8.98
N SER A 71 -31.16 14.29 -10.24
CA SER A 71 -30.24 13.58 -11.13
C SER A 71 -29.00 14.41 -11.46
N PHE A 72 -29.15 15.74 -11.54
CA PHE A 72 -28.08 16.71 -11.74
C PHE A 72 -27.16 16.85 -10.53
N GLU A 73 -27.73 17.12 -9.35
CA GLU A 73 -27.00 17.17 -8.08
C GLU A 73 -26.21 15.88 -7.83
N LEU A 74 -26.85 14.71 -8.05
CA LEU A 74 -26.20 13.42 -7.90
C LEU A 74 -25.05 13.24 -8.90
N SER A 75 -25.24 13.66 -10.15
CA SER A 75 -24.18 13.60 -11.16
C SER A 75 -22.99 14.50 -10.80
N LEU A 76 -23.25 15.70 -10.30
CA LEU A 76 -22.20 16.64 -9.88
C LEU A 76 -21.42 16.07 -8.68
N LEU A 77 -22.12 15.55 -7.67
CA LEU A 77 -21.50 14.88 -6.52
C LEU A 77 -20.63 13.70 -6.97
N LEU A 78 -21.12 12.83 -7.87
CA LEU A 78 -20.34 11.71 -8.39
C LEU A 78 -19.10 12.16 -9.17
N THR A 79 -19.18 13.29 -9.87
CA THR A 79 -18.03 13.89 -10.56
C THR A 79 -16.99 14.37 -9.56
N GLU A 80 -17.42 15.06 -8.51
CA GLU A 80 -16.55 15.56 -7.43
C GLU A 80 -15.87 14.41 -6.67
N LEU A 81 -16.61 13.34 -6.40
CA LEU A 81 -16.08 12.13 -5.75
C LEU A 81 -15.12 11.33 -6.64
N GLY A 82 -15.04 11.64 -7.94
CA GLY A 82 -14.16 10.96 -8.90
C GLY A 82 -14.68 9.59 -9.34
N CYS A 83 -15.99 9.45 -9.54
CA CYS A 83 -16.61 8.19 -9.94
C CYS A 83 -16.02 7.63 -11.25
N PRO A 84 -15.53 6.37 -11.27
CA PRO A 84 -14.89 5.78 -12.44
C PRO A 84 -15.89 5.35 -13.53
N TYR A 85 -17.17 5.20 -13.18
CA TYR A 85 -18.23 4.78 -14.09
C TYR A 85 -18.67 5.96 -14.97
N ARG A 86 -18.17 5.99 -16.21
CA ARG A 86 -18.45 7.06 -17.17
C ARG A 86 -19.94 7.23 -17.45
N ASP A 87 -20.70 6.14 -17.49
CA ASP A 87 -22.14 6.16 -17.78
C ASP A 87 -22.97 6.86 -16.68
N LEU A 88 -22.43 7.01 -15.47
CA LEU A 88 -23.07 7.72 -14.36
C LEU A 88 -22.74 9.23 -14.34
N VAL A 89 -21.70 9.64 -15.06
CA VAL A 89 -21.11 11.00 -14.99
C VAL A 89 -21.17 11.75 -16.32
N GLN A 90 -21.16 11.02 -17.43
CA GLN A 90 -21.12 11.52 -18.81
C GLN A 90 -22.39 11.10 -19.56
N GLY A 91 -22.67 11.73 -20.71
CA GLY A 91 -23.88 11.45 -21.49
C GLY A 91 -25.13 12.22 -21.03
N ALA A 92 -26.28 11.91 -21.63
CA ALA A 92 -27.55 12.57 -21.34
C ALA A 92 -28.04 12.24 -19.92
N ILE A 93 -28.50 13.24 -19.17
CA ILE A 93 -28.83 13.05 -17.75
C ILE A 93 -30.01 12.10 -17.55
N GLU A 94 -30.90 12.07 -18.53
CA GLU A 94 -32.05 11.20 -18.57
C GLU A 94 -31.67 9.72 -18.70
N GLU A 95 -30.44 9.37 -19.07
CA GLU A 95 -30.03 7.99 -19.34
C GLU A 95 -29.20 7.36 -18.20
N ARG A 96 -28.56 8.17 -17.36
CA ARG A 96 -27.53 7.76 -16.39
C ARG A 96 -28.00 6.79 -15.31
N PHE A 97 -29.27 6.85 -14.94
CA PHE A 97 -29.82 6.07 -13.81
C PHE A 97 -31.03 5.20 -14.20
N LYS A 98 -31.26 4.99 -15.51
CA LYS A 98 -32.41 4.25 -16.00
C LYS A 98 -32.28 2.74 -15.86
N SER A 99 -31.05 2.21 -16.00
CA SER A 99 -30.85 0.77 -16.03
C SER A 99 -30.66 0.21 -14.62
N ARG A 100 -31.14 -1.02 -14.39
CA ARG A 100 -30.87 -1.77 -13.16
C ARG A 100 -29.36 -1.83 -12.87
N MET A 101 -28.56 -2.09 -13.90
CA MET A 101 -27.10 -2.17 -13.76
C MET A 101 -26.47 -0.85 -13.31
N SER A 102 -26.90 0.29 -13.87
CA SER A 102 -26.41 1.61 -13.45
C SER A 102 -26.73 1.91 -11.99
N LEU A 103 -27.88 1.45 -11.48
CA LEU A 103 -28.25 1.62 -10.07
C LEU A 103 -27.42 0.76 -9.14
N VAL A 104 -27.14 -0.48 -9.55
CA VAL A 104 -26.25 -1.38 -8.79
C VAL A 104 -24.83 -0.79 -8.72
N GLN A 105 -24.28 -0.32 -9.84
CA GLN A 105 -22.97 0.33 -9.89
C GLN A 105 -22.91 1.61 -9.04
N LEU A 106 -23.98 2.41 -9.08
CA LEU A 106 -24.11 3.60 -8.25
C LEU A 106 -24.05 3.25 -6.76
N LEU A 107 -24.85 2.28 -6.33
CA LEU A 107 -24.89 1.86 -4.93
C LEU A 107 -23.58 1.23 -4.48
N GLU A 108 -22.96 0.39 -5.32
CA GLU A 108 -21.66 -0.23 -5.05
C GLU A 108 -20.56 0.83 -4.87
N TYR A 109 -20.53 1.83 -5.75
CA TYR A 109 -19.59 2.93 -5.67
C TYR A 109 -19.79 3.73 -4.38
N LEU A 110 -21.01 4.21 -4.12
CA LEU A 110 -21.30 5.06 -2.96
C LEU A 110 -21.05 4.33 -1.63
N THR A 111 -21.41 3.04 -1.53
CA THR A 111 -21.14 2.22 -0.33
C THR A 111 -19.64 2.02 -0.13
N SER A 112 -18.92 1.65 -1.18
CA SER A 112 -17.46 1.47 -1.15
C SER A 112 -16.71 2.75 -0.75
N GLU A 113 -17.11 3.89 -1.32
CA GLU A 113 -16.53 5.20 -1.00
C GLU A 113 -16.82 5.60 0.44
N LEU A 114 -18.04 5.35 0.94
CA LEU A 114 -18.41 5.67 2.32
C LEU A 114 -17.64 4.81 3.32
N MET A 115 -17.54 3.50 3.08
CA MET A 115 -16.71 2.60 3.89
C MET A 115 -15.25 3.04 3.92
N THR A 116 -14.68 3.32 2.73
CA THR A 116 -13.30 3.78 2.59
C THR A 116 -13.09 5.07 3.38
N THR A 117 -14.03 6.02 3.29
CA THR A 117 -13.98 7.28 4.05
C THR A 117 -14.00 7.02 5.56
N LYS A 118 -14.91 6.19 6.06
CA LYS A 118 -14.99 5.84 7.48
C LYS A 118 -13.72 5.12 7.97
N MET A 119 -13.15 4.21 7.16
CA MET A 119 -11.89 3.54 7.47
C MET A 119 -10.71 4.52 7.54
N VAL A 120 -10.60 5.44 6.57
CA VAL A 120 -9.54 6.45 6.56
C VAL A 120 -9.66 7.40 7.75
N LEU A 121 -10.87 7.82 8.12
CA LEU A 121 -11.09 8.67 9.29
C LEU A 121 -10.75 7.95 10.61
N LYS A 122 -11.13 6.67 10.74
CA LYS A 122 -10.76 5.86 11.92
C LYS A 122 -9.25 5.60 12.02
N ALA A 123 -8.56 5.53 10.87
CA ALA A 123 -7.11 5.38 10.81
C ALA A 123 -6.35 6.70 11.05
N GLN A 124 -7.03 7.86 11.04
CA GLN A 124 -6.38 9.13 11.39
C GLN A 124 -6.18 9.23 12.91
N PRO A 125 -4.97 9.59 13.39
CA PRO A 125 -4.75 9.87 14.80
C PRO A 125 -5.61 11.07 15.21
N VAL A 126 -6.35 10.93 16.31
CA VAL A 126 -7.28 11.95 16.85
C VAL A 126 -6.49 13.22 17.20
N GLY A 127 -6.45 14.17 16.29
CA GLY A 127 -5.82 15.47 16.44
C GLY A 127 -6.40 16.46 15.41
N PRO A 128 -6.30 17.78 15.64
CA PRO A 128 -6.91 18.78 14.77
C PRO A 128 -6.40 18.65 13.32
N PRO A 129 -7.24 18.93 12.31
CA PRO A 129 -6.90 18.75 10.90
C PRO A 129 -5.83 19.77 10.50
N CYS A 130 -4.56 19.37 10.62
CA CYS A 130 -3.47 20.10 10.01
C CYS A 130 -3.50 19.76 8.53
N LYS A 131 -3.66 20.77 7.67
CA LYS A 131 -3.41 20.69 6.22
C LYS A 131 -1.92 20.45 5.95
N ARG A 132 -1.34 19.42 6.53
CA ARG A 132 0.02 18.97 6.27
C ARG A 132 -0.10 17.70 5.46
N SER A 133 0.41 17.78 4.25
CA SER A 133 0.70 16.64 3.39
C SER A 133 1.20 15.48 4.26
N LYS A 134 0.66 14.28 4.07
CA LYS A 134 1.04 13.07 4.83
C LYS A 134 2.54 12.73 4.75
N MET A 135 3.30 13.40 3.89
CA MET A 135 4.77 13.30 3.84
C MET A 135 5.49 14.13 4.92
N ASP A 136 4.93 15.24 5.40
CA ASP A 136 5.67 16.18 6.29
C ASP A 136 5.80 15.66 7.72
N THR A 137 4.84 14.86 8.21
CA THR A 137 4.83 14.39 9.60
C THR A 137 5.99 13.44 9.90
N ASN A 138 6.40 12.63 8.93
CA ASN A 138 7.52 11.69 9.12
C ASN A 138 8.87 12.44 9.14
N VAL A 139 9.08 13.37 8.21
CA VAL A 139 10.34 14.12 8.13
C VAL A 139 10.54 15.02 9.35
N GLN A 140 9.48 15.71 9.81
CA GLN A 140 9.57 16.53 11.02
C GLN A 140 9.92 15.68 12.25
N GLN A 141 9.27 14.52 12.42
CA GLN A 141 9.53 13.63 13.55
C GLN A 141 10.96 13.07 13.50
N VAL A 142 11.45 12.69 12.33
CA VAL A 142 12.83 12.20 12.14
C VAL A 142 13.84 13.29 12.50
N VAL A 143 13.60 14.52 12.08
CA VAL A 143 14.46 15.67 12.40
C VAL A 143 14.44 15.98 13.90
N GLU A 144 13.27 15.94 14.54
CA GLU A 144 13.14 16.15 15.99
C GLU A 144 13.83 15.04 16.79
N ASN A 145 13.72 13.78 16.35
CA ASN A 145 14.42 12.66 16.97
C ASN A 145 15.94 12.80 16.80
N LEU A 146 16.41 13.13 15.60
CA LEU A 146 17.82 13.39 15.33
C LEU A 146 18.35 14.55 16.21
N ALA A 147 17.57 15.61 16.38
CA ALA A 147 17.95 16.73 17.23
C ALA A 147 18.07 16.32 18.71
N LYS A 148 17.15 15.47 19.20
CA LYS A 148 17.23 14.90 20.55
C LYS A 148 18.44 13.99 20.72
N ASP A 149 18.68 13.10 19.76
CA ASP A 149 19.81 12.16 19.78
C ASP A 149 21.16 12.88 19.77
N LEU A 150 21.26 13.98 19.02
CA LEU A 150 22.43 14.86 18.98
C LEU A 150 22.49 15.86 20.16
N GLN A 151 21.55 15.78 21.11
CA GLN A 151 21.44 16.65 22.28
C GLN A 151 21.42 18.15 21.92
N LEU A 152 20.80 18.49 20.80
CA LEU A 152 20.57 19.88 20.42
C LEU A 152 19.46 20.45 21.30
N ALA A 153 19.67 21.66 21.83
CA ALA A 153 18.61 22.41 22.52
C ALA A 153 17.37 22.52 21.60
N GLU A 154 16.18 22.53 22.20
CA GLU A 154 14.89 22.51 21.49
C GLU A 154 14.93 23.38 20.23
N VAL A 155 14.62 22.78 19.09
CA VAL A 155 14.62 23.45 17.78
C VAL A 155 13.43 24.42 17.76
N PRO A 156 13.62 25.76 17.79
CA PRO A 156 12.49 26.68 17.70
C PRO A 156 11.64 26.41 16.46
N LYS A 157 10.31 26.50 16.63
CA LYS A 157 9.28 26.18 15.63
C LYS A 157 9.36 27.02 14.33
N ASN A 158 10.27 28.00 14.27
CA ASN A 158 10.47 28.91 13.14
C ASN A 158 11.96 28.98 12.76
N ILE A 159 12.57 27.84 12.43
CA ILE A 159 13.95 27.78 11.95
C ILE A 159 13.97 27.63 10.42
N ASN A 160 14.81 28.45 9.78
CA ASN A 160 15.21 28.27 8.39
C ASN A 160 16.03 26.97 8.22
N THR A 161 15.70 26.13 7.23
CA THR A 161 16.36 24.85 6.95
C THR A 161 17.89 24.93 6.92
N LYS A 162 18.45 26.03 6.39
CA LYS A 162 19.90 26.23 6.35
C LYS A 162 20.52 26.32 7.74
N MET A 163 19.89 27.07 8.64
CA MET A 163 20.36 27.22 10.04
C MET A 163 20.26 25.92 10.83
N LEU A 164 19.28 25.07 10.49
CA LEU A 164 19.15 23.75 11.09
C LEU A 164 20.34 22.85 10.72
N PHE A 165 20.69 22.77 9.43
CA PHE A 165 21.85 22.00 8.98
C PHE A 165 23.17 22.54 9.55
N GLU A 166 23.34 23.87 9.62
CA GLU A 166 24.52 24.48 10.24
C GLU A 166 24.70 24.08 11.72
N LYS A 167 23.60 23.82 12.45
CA LYS A 167 23.65 23.32 13.83
C LYS A 167 23.85 21.79 13.93
N ILE A 168 23.23 21.03 13.03
CA ILE A 168 23.28 19.56 13.04
C ILE A 168 24.63 19.03 12.54
N SER A 169 25.12 19.55 11.40
CA SER A 169 26.34 19.07 10.74
C SER A 169 27.55 18.93 11.66
N PRO A 170 27.96 19.95 12.45
CA PRO A 170 29.14 19.82 13.30
C PRO A 170 28.97 18.81 14.44
N ARG A 171 27.76 18.71 15.02
CA ARG A 171 27.44 17.75 16.08
C ARG A 171 27.43 16.32 15.54
N LEU A 172 26.89 16.14 14.35
CA LEU A 172 26.88 14.86 13.66
C LEU A 172 28.30 14.39 13.33
N GLU A 173 29.16 15.28 12.80
CA GLU A 173 30.57 14.96 12.55
C GLU A 173 31.32 14.59 13.83
N GLN A 174 31.07 15.29 14.94
CA GLN A 174 31.65 14.98 16.25
C GLN A 174 31.20 13.60 16.74
N ALA A 175 29.90 13.31 16.67
CA ALA A 175 29.34 12.01 17.09
C ALA A 175 29.92 10.86 16.25
N ILE A 176 30.03 11.04 14.94
CA ILE A 176 30.64 10.06 14.03
C ILE A 176 32.10 9.80 14.42
N LYS A 177 32.89 10.85 14.72
CA LYS A 177 34.30 10.70 15.14
C LYS A 177 34.46 10.01 16.49
N GLN A 178 33.50 10.15 17.40
CA GLN A 178 33.51 9.50 18.72
C GLN A 178 33.00 8.05 18.66
N THR A 179 32.38 7.65 17.56
CA THR A 179 31.82 6.31 17.37
C THR A 179 32.93 5.32 16.99
N ASN A 180 32.87 4.10 17.53
CA ASN A 180 33.82 3.04 17.20
C ASN A 180 33.71 2.67 15.71
N PRO A 181 34.83 2.63 14.94
CA PRO A 181 34.83 2.21 13.54
C PRO A 181 34.30 0.79 13.28
N GLN A 182 34.28 -0.08 14.30
CA GLN A 182 33.66 -1.41 14.19
C GLN A 182 32.13 -1.37 14.23
N VAL A 183 31.54 -0.28 14.72
CA VAL A 183 30.09 -0.07 14.77
C VAL A 183 29.61 0.74 13.56
N LEU A 184 30.40 1.74 13.13
CA LEU A 184 30.09 2.57 11.98
C LEU A 184 31.21 2.50 10.95
N SER A 185 30.97 1.76 9.85
CA SER A 185 31.94 1.64 8.76
C SER A 185 31.96 2.89 7.87
N GLU A 186 32.93 2.98 6.96
CA GLU A 186 33.08 4.14 6.08
C GLU A 186 31.94 4.23 5.04
N PRO A 187 31.58 5.44 4.57
CA PRO A 187 30.64 5.60 3.47
C PRO A 187 31.06 4.82 2.22
N LEU A 188 30.11 4.11 1.62
CA LEU A 188 30.35 3.33 0.40
C LEU A 188 30.67 4.26 -0.79
N LEU A 189 29.92 5.36 -0.92
CA LEU A 189 30.18 6.41 -1.90
C LEU A 189 31.10 7.49 -1.32
N LYS A 190 32.38 7.42 -1.68
CA LYS A 190 33.38 8.41 -1.30
C LYS A 190 33.45 9.54 -2.33
N LEU A 191 32.60 10.54 -2.17
CA LEU A 191 32.60 11.73 -3.04
C LEU A 191 33.65 12.74 -2.56
N LYS A 192 34.66 13.02 -3.40
CA LYS A 192 35.67 14.08 -3.12
C LYS A 192 35.15 15.48 -3.48
N LYS A 193 34.16 15.56 -4.37
CA LYS A 193 33.50 16.78 -4.82
C LYS A 193 32.00 16.53 -4.85
N PRO A 194 31.16 17.55 -4.62
CA PRO A 194 29.72 17.42 -4.81
C PRO A 194 29.44 17.01 -6.26
N LEU A 195 28.41 16.18 -6.43
CA LEU A 195 27.94 15.77 -7.74
C LEU A 195 27.32 16.97 -8.47
N THR A 196 27.63 17.08 -9.76
CA THR A 196 27.00 18.06 -10.66
C THR A 196 25.59 17.61 -11.04
N ASP A 197 24.73 18.53 -11.48
CA ASP A 197 23.35 18.21 -11.88
C ASP A 197 23.29 17.13 -12.98
N ALA A 198 24.21 17.18 -13.95
CA ALA A 198 24.31 16.17 -14.98
C ALA A 198 24.66 14.78 -14.41
N GLN A 199 25.51 14.72 -13.38
CA GLN A 199 25.86 13.46 -12.71
C GLN A 199 24.70 12.93 -11.86
N TRP A 200 23.93 13.80 -11.21
CA TRP A 200 22.71 13.42 -10.50
C TRP A 200 21.68 12.80 -11.45
N GLN A 201 21.46 13.41 -12.62
CA GLN A 201 20.57 12.87 -13.66
C GLN A 201 21.00 11.47 -14.13
N VAL A 202 22.30 11.27 -14.34
CA VAL A 202 22.83 9.94 -14.69
C VAL A 202 22.61 8.94 -13.56
N LEU A 203 22.83 9.35 -12.30
CA LEU A 203 22.66 8.49 -11.14
C LEU A 203 21.19 8.08 -10.93
N GLU A 204 20.25 9.01 -11.10
CA GLU A 204 18.80 8.74 -11.07
C GLU A 204 18.38 7.77 -12.17
N THR A 205 18.94 7.94 -13.37
CA THR A 205 18.67 7.04 -14.50
C THR A 205 19.15 5.62 -14.20
N LEU A 206 20.40 5.48 -13.75
CA LEU A 206 20.96 4.19 -13.33
C LEU A 206 20.16 3.54 -12.20
N HIS A 207 19.76 4.34 -11.21
CA HIS A 207 18.96 3.85 -10.09
C HIS A 207 17.63 3.27 -10.59
N ARG A 208 16.93 3.97 -11.49
CA ARG A 208 15.65 3.52 -12.07
C ARG A 208 15.81 2.24 -12.88
N GLU A 209 16.86 2.15 -13.70
CA GLU A 209 17.15 0.96 -14.51
C GLU A 209 17.45 -0.27 -13.62
N LEU A 210 18.31 -0.10 -12.63
CA LEU A 210 18.64 -1.16 -11.67
C LEU A 210 17.40 -1.57 -10.88
N GLU A 211 16.60 -0.61 -10.42
CA GLU A 211 15.38 -0.91 -9.68
C GLU A 211 14.40 -1.75 -10.51
N ALA A 212 14.19 -1.38 -11.78
CA ALA A 212 13.35 -2.14 -12.70
C ALA A 212 13.89 -3.57 -12.88
N GLU A 213 15.20 -3.72 -13.10
CA GLU A 213 15.82 -5.03 -13.29
C GLU A 213 15.75 -5.91 -12.03
N TYR A 214 16.01 -5.34 -10.85
CA TYR A 214 15.89 -6.07 -9.59
C TYR A 214 14.44 -6.39 -9.22
N ASN A 215 13.47 -5.54 -9.59
CA ASN A 215 12.04 -5.85 -9.46
C ASN A 215 11.67 -7.04 -10.33
N LEU A 216 12.12 -7.07 -11.58
CA LEU A 216 11.92 -8.22 -12.46
C LEU A 216 12.53 -9.49 -11.87
N ARG A 217 13.75 -9.42 -11.33
CA ARG A 217 14.40 -10.57 -10.65
C ARG A 217 13.60 -11.06 -9.43
N ARG A 218 13.09 -10.14 -8.60
CA ARG A 218 12.22 -10.48 -7.46
C ARG A 218 10.96 -11.21 -7.91
N GLN A 219 10.26 -10.66 -8.90
CA GLN A 219 9.07 -11.29 -9.50
C GLN A 219 9.39 -12.69 -10.05
N MET A 220 10.48 -12.83 -10.82
CA MET A 220 10.91 -14.13 -11.32
C MET A 220 11.17 -15.14 -10.20
N MET A 221 11.81 -14.73 -9.09
CA MET A 221 12.04 -15.62 -7.96
C MET A 221 10.74 -16.02 -7.27
N SER A 222 9.81 -15.09 -7.07
CA SER A 222 8.48 -15.36 -6.52
C SER A 222 7.68 -16.33 -7.41
N THR A 223 7.63 -16.09 -8.72
CA THR A 223 6.96 -16.97 -9.67
C THR A 223 7.60 -18.36 -9.73
N ARG A 224 8.94 -18.45 -9.68
CA ARG A 224 9.64 -19.75 -9.63
C ARG A 224 9.32 -20.51 -8.35
N LEU A 225 9.24 -19.82 -7.22
CA LEU A 225 8.86 -20.44 -5.95
C LEU A 225 7.42 -20.96 -6.03
N GLU A 226 6.50 -20.16 -6.55
CA GLU A 226 5.10 -20.55 -6.75
C GLU A 226 4.97 -21.78 -7.67
N ALA A 227 5.64 -21.77 -8.83
CA ALA A 227 5.67 -22.91 -9.75
C ALA A 227 6.26 -24.17 -9.09
N THR A 228 7.27 -24.02 -8.24
CA THR A 228 7.84 -25.13 -7.46
C THR A 228 6.82 -25.68 -6.47
N VAL A 229 6.10 -24.82 -5.76
CA VAL A 229 5.04 -25.23 -4.81
C VAL A 229 3.88 -25.92 -5.53
N GLN A 230 3.45 -25.37 -6.66
CA GLN A 230 2.43 -25.95 -7.54
C GLN A 230 2.84 -27.35 -8.01
N SER A 231 4.12 -27.58 -8.34
CA SER A 231 4.59 -28.91 -8.78
C SER A 231 4.39 -30.02 -7.74
N PHE A 232 4.42 -29.71 -6.44
CA PHE A 232 4.15 -30.71 -5.39
C PHE A 232 2.69 -31.21 -5.43
N GLN A 233 1.77 -30.41 -5.96
CA GLN A 233 0.35 -30.75 -6.09
C GLN A 233 0.08 -31.73 -7.24
N TRP A 234 1.08 -32.11 -8.03
CA TRP A 234 0.90 -33.06 -9.14
C TRP A 234 0.87 -34.52 -8.64
N SER A 235 1.42 -34.78 -7.45
CA SER A 235 1.35 -36.11 -6.83
C SER A 235 -0.01 -36.34 -6.16
N GLU A 236 -0.54 -37.57 -6.27
CA GLU A 236 -1.86 -37.94 -5.77
C GLU A 236 -1.97 -37.86 -4.23
N SER A 237 -0.91 -38.25 -3.51
CA SER A 237 -0.84 -38.12 -2.06
C SER A 237 -0.79 -36.67 -1.55
N MET A 238 -0.21 -35.76 -2.32
CA MET A 238 -0.10 -34.35 -1.91
C MET A 238 -1.31 -33.51 -2.33
N ARG A 239 -2.10 -33.95 -3.32
CA ARG A 239 -3.40 -33.32 -3.65
C ARG A 239 -4.35 -33.30 -2.45
N GLN A 240 -4.36 -34.38 -1.66
CA GLN A 240 -5.16 -34.45 -0.43
C GLN A 240 -4.75 -33.41 0.62
N ARG A 241 -3.51 -32.90 0.56
CA ARG A 241 -2.97 -31.87 1.47
C ARG A 241 -2.77 -30.52 0.78
N SER A 242 -3.33 -30.31 -0.41
CA SER A 242 -3.11 -29.11 -1.22
C SER A 242 -3.47 -27.82 -0.48
N ASN A 243 -4.62 -27.83 0.22
CA ASN A 243 -5.07 -26.68 1.00
C ASN A 243 -4.08 -26.33 2.14
N GLU A 244 -3.57 -27.33 2.86
CA GLU A 244 -2.59 -27.10 3.93
C GLU A 244 -1.27 -26.51 3.40
N ILE A 245 -0.81 -27.00 2.24
CA ILE A 245 0.40 -26.51 1.57
C ILE A 245 0.20 -25.05 1.14
N MET A 246 -0.95 -24.75 0.54
CA MET A 246 -1.28 -23.40 0.07
C MET A 246 -1.42 -22.42 1.24
N ASP A 247 -2.05 -22.83 2.34
CA ASP A 247 -2.18 -21.99 3.55
C ASP A 247 -0.82 -21.63 4.15
N ARG A 248 0.09 -22.60 4.24
CA ARG A 248 1.46 -22.37 4.71
C ARG A 248 2.24 -21.48 3.76
N PHE A 249 2.12 -21.72 2.45
CA PHE A 249 2.75 -20.91 1.42
C PHE A 249 2.27 -19.45 1.50
N ASN A 250 0.95 -19.21 1.50
CA ASN A 250 0.37 -17.87 1.60
C ASN A 250 0.74 -17.15 2.89
N ARG A 251 0.85 -17.87 4.02
CA ARG A 251 1.36 -17.30 5.26
C ARG A 251 2.80 -16.78 5.10
N LYS A 252 3.68 -17.57 4.46
CA LYS A 252 5.06 -17.15 4.21
C LYS A 252 5.18 -16.07 3.15
N MET A 253 4.33 -16.09 2.13
CA MET A 253 4.28 -15.02 1.13
C MET A 253 3.88 -13.68 1.77
N ARG A 254 2.92 -13.65 2.70
CA ARG A 254 2.58 -12.44 3.47
C ARG A 254 3.77 -11.88 4.26
N GLU A 255 4.59 -12.73 4.87
CA GLU A 255 5.83 -12.29 5.55
C GLU A 255 6.85 -11.69 4.56
N LEU A 256 6.84 -12.15 3.31
CA LEU A 256 7.76 -11.72 2.25
C LEU A 256 7.22 -10.58 1.38
N GLU A 257 5.95 -10.18 1.51
CA GLU A 257 5.32 -9.12 0.71
C GLU A 257 6.11 -7.80 0.74
N GLN A 258 6.72 -7.47 1.88
CA GLN A 258 7.56 -6.27 1.98
C GLN A 258 8.81 -6.30 1.08
N PHE A 259 9.22 -7.49 0.60
CA PHE A 259 10.39 -7.71 -0.25
C PHE A 259 10.02 -8.03 -1.71
N THR A 260 8.73 -8.11 -2.06
CA THR A 260 8.30 -8.42 -3.44
C THR A 260 8.46 -7.23 -4.38
N VAL A 261 8.43 -6.01 -3.84
CA VAL A 261 8.62 -4.75 -4.59
C VAL A 261 9.77 -3.97 -3.98
N GLY A 262 10.63 -3.43 -4.84
CA GLY A 262 11.72 -2.53 -4.48
C GLY A 262 11.25 -1.11 -4.11
N GLY A 263 12.22 -0.20 -3.94
CA GLY A 263 11.95 1.24 -3.83
C GLY A 263 11.66 1.73 -2.41
N LYS A 264 11.07 0.91 -1.55
CA LYS A 264 10.84 1.30 -0.14
C LYS A 264 12.13 1.42 0.69
N GLN A 265 13.15 0.61 0.37
CA GLN A 265 14.40 0.53 1.13
C GLN A 265 15.65 0.81 0.29
N THR A 266 15.50 1.05 -1.01
CA THR A 266 16.62 1.13 -1.97
C THR A 266 16.69 2.46 -2.70
N ASP A 267 16.13 3.53 -2.13
CA ASP A 267 16.11 4.86 -2.73
C ASP A 267 17.52 5.49 -2.79
N LEU A 268 17.67 6.57 -3.56
CA LEU A 268 18.90 7.35 -3.71
C LEU A 268 19.46 7.82 -2.36
N VAL A 269 18.59 8.16 -1.41
CA VAL A 269 18.99 8.50 -0.03
C VAL A 269 19.65 7.30 0.66
N ALA A 270 19.12 6.08 0.47
CA ALA A 270 19.70 4.86 1.01
C ALA A 270 21.08 4.57 0.39
N LEU A 271 21.27 4.89 -0.89
CA LEU A 271 22.57 4.80 -1.55
C LEU A 271 23.60 5.77 -0.94
N LEU A 272 23.20 7.01 -0.64
CA LEU A 272 24.09 7.99 0.02
C LEU A 272 24.38 7.62 1.48
N ALA A 273 23.40 7.02 2.16
CA ALA A 273 23.57 6.49 3.51
C ALA A 273 24.37 5.18 3.54
N ALA A 274 24.53 4.50 2.41
CA ALA A 274 25.19 3.21 2.34
C ALA A 274 26.62 3.24 2.88
N ARG A 275 26.99 2.16 3.55
CA ARG A 275 28.27 1.98 4.22
C ARG A 275 29.01 0.76 3.64
N SER A 276 30.32 0.73 3.82
CA SER A 276 31.21 -0.25 3.20
C SER A 276 30.89 -1.71 3.57
N ASP A 277 30.28 -1.93 4.73
CA ASP A 277 29.81 -3.24 5.20
C ASP A 277 28.69 -3.81 4.32
N LEU A 278 27.84 -2.97 3.70
CA LEU A 278 26.82 -3.44 2.76
C LEU A 278 27.42 -4.07 1.49
N ALA A 279 28.65 -3.71 1.13
CA ALA A 279 29.36 -4.32 0.00
C ALA A 279 29.96 -5.68 0.36
N ILE A 280 29.93 -6.10 1.62
CA ILE A 280 30.41 -7.42 2.06
C ILE A 280 29.33 -8.45 1.71
N ILE A 281 29.45 -9.04 0.53
CA ILE A 281 28.54 -10.10 0.09
C ILE A 281 29.01 -11.43 0.67
N GLU A 282 28.39 -11.87 1.75
CA GLU A 282 28.59 -13.23 2.23
C GLU A 282 27.86 -14.23 1.32
N LYS A 283 28.57 -15.26 0.86
CA LYS A 283 27.96 -16.32 0.05
C LYS A 283 26.90 -17.04 0.88
N THR A 284 25.71 -17.19 0.32
CA THR A 284 24.60 -17.95 0.94
C THR A 284 24.93 -19.43 1.21
N SER A 285 26.04 -19.94 0.66
CA SER A 285 26.60 -21.28 0.86
C SER A 285 27.77 -21.34 1.84
N SER A 286 28.15 -20.22 2.47
CA SER A 286 29.26 -20.18 3.45
C SER A 286 28.99 -21.13 4.62
N ALA A 287 30.08 -21.62 5.23
CA ALA A 287 29.97 -22.49 6.41
C ALA A 287 29.31 -21.78 7.60
N ASN A 288 29.48 -20.45 7.71
CA ASN A 288 28.87 -19.65 8.76
C ASN A 288 27.35 -19.51 8.55
N VAL A 289 26.88 -19.25 7.34
CA VAL A 289 25.44 -19.19 7.02
C VAL A 289 24.76 -20.56 7.22
N ARG A 290 25.46 -21.66 6.93
CA ARG A 290 24.94 -23.03 7.18
C ARG A 290 24.70 -23.34 8.65
N LYS A 291 25.53 -22.82 9.56
CA LYS A 291 25.34 -22.99 11.01
C LYS A 291 24.10 -22.23 11.52
N ILE A 292 23.80 -21.07 10.94
CA ILE A 292 22.66 -20.24 11.35
C ILE A 292 21.32 -20.82 10.88
N ARG A 293 21.30 -21.52 9.73
CA ARG A 293 20.06 -22.04 9.13
C ARG A 293 19.53 -23.34 9.76
N LEU A 294 20.32 -24.07 10.54
CA LEU A 294 19.90 -25.32 11.17
C LEU A 294 19.78 -25.17 12.70
N PRO A 295 18.64 -24.67 13.22
CA PRO A 295 18.34 -24.86 14.63
C PRO A 295 17.97 -26.34 14.83
N ASN A 296 18.91 -27.10 15.39
CA ASN A 296 18.63 -28.31 16.16
C ASN A 296 17.86 -29.46 15.47
N THR A 297 18.20 -29.78 14.22
CA THR A 297 17.88 -31.10 13.64
C THR A 297 19.15 -31.71 13.07
N LYS A 298 19.40 -32.98 13.40
CA LYS A 298 20.60 -33.74 13.04
C LYS A 298 20.96 -33.50 11.57
N ALA A 299 22.20 -33.09 11.34
CA ALA A 299 22.75 -32.90 10.02
C ALA A 299 22.56 -34.19 9.20
N CYS A 300 21.67 -34.16 8.20
CA CYS A 300 21.71 -35.13 7.11
C CYS A 300 22.90 -34.75 6.24
N ASP A 301 24.03 -35.39 6.54
CA ASP A 301 25.29 -35.22 5.85
C ASP A 301 25.17 -35.86 4.46
N TRP A 302 24.79 -35.07 3.44
CA TRP A 302 24.89 -35.48 2.05
C TRP A 302 26.34 -35.30 1.58
N SER A 303 27.24 -36.11 2.14
CA SER A 303 28.56 -36.36 1.56
C SER A 303 28.40 -37.29 0.37
N GLY A 304 27.94 -36.73 -0.75
CA GLY A 304 27.95 -37.39 -2.05
C GLY A 304 29.39 -37.76 -2.42
N THR A 305 29.73 -39.02 -2.27
CA THR A 305 31.02 -39.61 -2.64
C THR A 305 31.22 -39.43 -4.14
N ARG A 306 31.98 -38.41 -4.56
CA ARG A 306 32.55 -38.38 -5.91
C ARG A 306 33.62 -39.46 -5.99
N SER A 307 33.21 -40.67 -6.38
CA SER A 307 34.16 -41.69 -6.83
C SER A 307 34.79 -41.21 -8.14
N ARG A 308 36.02 -40.71 -8.03
CA ARG A 308 36.95 -40.55 -9.15
C ARG A 308 37.29 -41.96 -9.62
N ARG A 309 36.76 -42.38 -10.78
CA ARG A 309 37.42 -43.42 -11.57
C ARG A 309 38.76 -42.85 -12.05
N GLN A 310 39.86 -43.32 -11.46
CA GLN A 310 41.17 -43.37 -12.10
C GLN A 310 41.61 -44.84 -12.08
N GLY A 311 42.11 -45.29 -13.22
CA GLY A 311 42.10 -46.69 -13.62
C GLY A 311 43.20 -47.57 -13.03
N GLN A 312 42.99 -48.87 -13.25
CA GLN A 312 43.89 -49.82 -13.88
C GLN A 312 43.03 -50.82 -14.66
#